data_AF-A0A728IM51-F1
#
_entry.id   AF-A0A728IM51-F1
#
_cell.length_a   1.000
_cell.length_b   1.000
_cell.length_c   1.000
_cell.angle_alpha   90.00
_cell.angle_beta   90.00
_cell.angle_gamma   90.00
#
_symmetry.space_group_name_H-M   'P 1'
#
loop_
_entity.id
_entity.type
_entity.pdbx_description
1 polymer ?
#
loop_
_entity_poly.entity_id
_entity_poly.type
_entity_poly.pdbx_seq_one_letter_code
_entity_poly.pdbx_strand_id
1 'polypeptide(L)'
;MFLFICMTNLQLLIARSIIEKEQLKKVDVLFIGDVDNVKNQYYLKKIQPLCRHSDIVPQVAKFSTCKTIQRTRYAKKIMEKYAREYHTVFFANFHVPLIHHILSCITFSEIKTFDDGANNINQKSIMYENKNISATSKLIRKLMGRKYHKDEILKLDAKHYTLFPNRTNIIEKTEGI
;
A
#
# COMPACT_ATOMS: atom_id res chain seq x y z
N MET A 1 11.87 -5.67 10.00
CA MET A 1 11.97 -4.46 9.17
C MET A 1 10.60 -4.18 8.59
N PHE A 2 10.20 -2.92 8.48
CA PHE A 2 8.82 -2.56 8.14
C PHE A 2 8.78 -1.72 6.88
N LEU A 3 7.82 -1.95 6.00
CA LEU A 3 7.61 -1.14 4.79
C LEU A 3 6.23 -0.48 4.84
N PHE A 4 6.17 0.83 4.72
CA PHE A 4 4.92 1.55 4.47
C PHE A 4 4.85 1.96 3.00
N ILE A 5 3.72 1.68 2.35
CA ILE A 5 3.44 2.14 0.98
C ILE A 5 2.31 3.16 1.07
N CYS A 6 2.60 4.40 0.74
CA CYS A 6 1.68 5.53 0.80
C CYS A 6 1.43 6.12 -0.60
N MET A 7 0.25 6.68 -0.82
CA MET A 7 -0.16 7.31 -2.08
C MET A 7 -0.82 8.69 -1.88
N THR A 8 -1.12 9.07 -0.64
CA THR A 8 -1.63 10.40 -0.29
C THR A 8 -0.91 10.99 0.92
N ASN A 9 -0.99 12.31 1.10
CA ASN A 9 -0.42 12.99 2.26
C ASN A 9 -1.10 12.56 3.58
N LEU A 10 -2.39 12.23 3.55
CA LEU A 10 -3.09 11.69 4.72
C LEU A 10 -2.51 10.33 5.13
N GLN A 11 -2.20 9.46 4.16
CA GLN A 11 -1.58 8.18 4.45
C GLN A 11 -0.18 8.32 5.07
N LEU A 12 0.60 9.34 4.70
CA LEU A 12 1.87 9.64 5.36
C LEU A 12 1.68 10.05 6.83
N LEU A 13 0.63 10.82 7.14
CA LEU A 13 0.30 11.17 8.52
C LEU A 13 -0.14 9.94 9.32
N ILE A 14 -0.99 9.10 8.75
CA ILE A 14 -1.43 7.84 9.37
C ILE A 14 -0.23 6.90 9.61
N ALA A 15 0.65 6.74 8.61
CA ALA A 15 1.85 5.93 8.72
C ALA A 15 2.74 6.43 9.88
N ARG A 16 2.93 7.75 9.97
CA ARG A 16 3.66 8.36 11.09
C ARG A 16 3.04 8.02 12.44
N SER A 17 1.72 8.18 12.60
CA SER A 17 1.02 7.83 13.84
C SER A 17 1.19 6.36 14.21
N ILE A 18 1.11 5.45 13.23
CA ILE A 18 1.32 4.01 13.46
C ILE A 18 2.77 3.74 13.91
N ILE A 19 3.76 4.32 13.24
CA ILE A 19 5.18 4.15 13.60
C ILE A 19 5.45 4.61 15.03
N GLU A 20 4.92 5.78 15.40
CA GLU A 20 5.08 6.35 16.74
C GLU A 20 4.35 5.51 17.80
N LYS A 21 3.09 5.15 17.56
CA LYS A 21 2.27 4.34 18.47
C LYS A 21 2.87 2.95 18.74
N GLU A 22 3.29 2.25 17.69
CA GLU A 22 3.84 0.89 17.77
C GLU A 22 5.36 0.89 18.03
N GLN A 23 5.97 2.07 18.17
CA GLN A 23 7.41 2.27 18.40
C GLN A 23 8.28 1.51 17.38
N LEU A 24 7.85 1.50 16.12
CA LEU A 24 8.50 0.72 15.07
C LEU A 24 9.91 1.25 14.79
N LYS A 25 10.87 0.32 14.65
CA LYS A 25 12.26 0.61 14.27
C LYS A 25 12.59 -0.04 12.92
N LYS A 26 13.56 0.51 12.19
CA LYS A 26 13.96 0.05 10.85
C LYS A 26 12.76 0.09 9.87
N VAL A 27 12.23 1.29 9.68
CA VAL A 27 11.07 1.56 8.83
C VAL A 27 11.53 2.11 7.48
N ASP A 28 11.02 1.54 6.40
CA ASP A 28 11.13 2.10 5.06
C ASP A 28 9.78 2.67 4.63
N VAL A 29 9.77 3.83 3.96
CA VAL A 29 8.55 4.47 3.45
C VAL A 29 8.65 4.69 1.94
N LEU A 30 7.79 4.04 1.19
CA LEU A 30 7.60 4.29 -0.24
C LEU A 30 6.38 5.19 -0.45
N PHE A 31 6.59 6.39 -0.97
CA PHE A 31 5.51 7.28 -1.35
C PHE A 31 5.32 7.32 -2.87
N ILE A 32 4.13 6.99 -3.35
CA ILE A 32 3.79 6.98 -4.78
C ILE A 32 2.92 8.20 -5.09
N GLY A 33 3.53 9.25 -5.63
CA GLY A 33 2.89 10.54 -5.82
C GLY A 33 3.65 11.44 -6.79
N ASP A 34 3.14 12.64 -7.01
CA ASP A 34 3.84 13.66 -7.81
C ASP A 34 5.10 14.13 -7.08
N VAL A 35 6.27 13.94 -7.71
CA VAL A 35 7.60 14.22 -7.16
C VAL A 35 7.89 15.72 -7.07
N ASP A 36 7.29 16.51 -7.95
CA ASP A 36 7.51 17.96 -8.01
C ASP A 36 6.52 18.72 -7.11
N ASN A 37 5.56 18.01 -6.52
CA ASN A 37 4.56 18.61 -5.66
C ASN A 37 5.15 18.98 -4.28
N VAL A 38 5.14 20.29 -3.98
CA VAL A 38 5.68 20.84 -2.72
C VAL A 38 5.00 20.24 -1.48
N LYS A 39 3.68 19.97 -1.53
CA LYS A 39 2.97 19.38 -0.38
C LYS A 39 3.43 17.94 -0.15
N ASN A 40 3.57 17.16 -1.21
CA ASN A 40 4.09 15.79 -1.14
C ASN A 40 5.48 15.75 -0.49
N GLN A 41 6.37 16.62 -0.94
CA GLN A 41 7.72 16.75 -0.37
C GLN A 41 7.68 17.18 1.10
N TYR A 42 6.82 18.12 1.45
CA TYR A 42 6.65 18.60 2.83
C TYR A 42 6.21 17.48 3.79
N TYR A 43 5.19 16.70 3.43
CA TYR A 43 4.71 15.61 4.29
C TYR A 43 5.69 14.44 4.35
N LEU A 44 6.42 14.13 3.27
CA LEU A 44 7.47 13.13 3.29
C LEU A 44 8.62 13.53 4.24
N LYS A 45 9.05 14.80 4.20
CA LYS A 45 10.07 15.32 5.12
C LYS A 45 9.67 15.22 6.59
N LYS A 46 8.37 15.25 6.91
CA LYS A 46 7.88 15.11 8.29
C LYS A 46 8.00 13.70 8.85
N ILE A 47 7.94 12.67 8.01
CA ILE A 47 8.04 11.27 8.44
C ILE A 47 9.48 10.73 8.32
N GLN A 48 10.30 11.33 7.46
CA GLN A 48 11.70 10.97 7.22
C GLN A 48 12.55 10.71 8.48
N PRO A 49 12.48 11.52 9.56
CA PRO A 49 13.27 11.28 10.77
C PRO A 49 12.97 9.94 11.46
N LEU A 50 11.80 9.35 11.21
CA LEU A 50 11.38 8.05 11.75
C LEU A 50 11.81 6.88 10.86
N CYS A 51 12.34 7.17 9.67
CA CYS A 51 12.61 6.20 8.63
C CYS A 51 14.10 5.88 8.54
N ARG A 52 14.41 4.62 8.26
CA ARG A 52 15.73 4.19 7.78
C ARG A 52 15.93 4.62 6.33
N HIS A 53 14.89 4.48 5.52
CA HIS A 53 14.89 4.88 4.12
C HIS A 53 13.50 5.41 3.74
N SER A 54 13.44 6.45 2.91
CA SER A 54 12.18 6.89 2.34
C SER A 54 12.39 7.55 0.99
N ASP A 55 11.58 7.22 0.00
CA ASP A 55 11.62 7.83 -1.33
C ASP A 55 10.20 8.17 -1.82
N ILE A 56 10.12 9.15 -2.72
CA ILE A 56 8.93 9.40 -3.53
C ILE A 56 9.15 8.97 -4.97
N VAL A 57 8.15 8.34 -5.58
CA VAL A 57 8.18 7.89 -6.97
C VAL A 57 6.88 8.30 -7.70
N PRO A 58 6.95 8.63 -9.00
CA PRO A 58 5.77 9.05 -9.76
C PRO A 58 4.73 7.94 -9.91
N GLN A 59 3.47 8.31 -10.09
CA GLN A 59 2.44 7.32 -10.47
C GLN A 59 2.68 6.80 -11.90
N VAL A 60 2.38 5.52 -12.14
CA VAL A 60 2.40 4.94 -13.49
C VAL A 60 1.18 5.41 -14.28
N ALA A 61 1.39 5.79 -15.55
CA ALA A 61 0.31 6.14 -16.47
C ALA A 61 -0.80 5.08 -16.51
N LYS A 62 -2.06 5.53 -16.43
CA LYS A 62 -3.25 4.65 -16.36
C LYS A 62 -3.55 3.95 -17.69
N PHE A 63 -3.05 4.46 -18.81
CA PHE A 63 -3.35 4.01 -20.17
C PHE A 63 -2.09 3.53 -20.87
N SER A 64 -1.82 2.23 -20.80
CA SER A 64 -0.80 1.60 -21.61
C SER A 64 -1.23 0.22 -22.12
N THR A 65 -0.65 -0.19 -23.23
CA THR A 65 -0.70 -1.58 -23.71
C THR A 65 0.08 -2.47 -22.73
N CYS A 66 -0.38 -3.69 -22.47
CA CYS A 66 0.30 -4.63 -21.53
C CYS A 66 0.53 -4.08 -20.10
N LYS A 67 -0.45 -3.35 -19.54
CA LYS A 67 -0.37 -2.69 -18.21
C LYS A 67 0.24 -3.56 -17.09
N THR A 68 -0.07 -4.85 -17.07
CA THR A 68 0.44 -5.78 -16.04
C THR A 68 1.95 -5.93 -16.11
N ILE A 69 2.53 -6.19 -17.28
CA ILE A 69 3.99 -6.34 -17.44
C ILE A 69 4.70 -5.03 -17.11
N GLN A 70 4.17 -3.90 -17.58
CA GLN A 70 4.76 -2.59 -17.30
C GLN A 70 4.76 -2.26 -15.81
N ARG A 71 3.66 -2.54 -15.11
CA ARG A 71 3.60 -2.38 -13.64
C ARG A 71 4.54 -3.33 -12.92
N THR A 72 4.69 -4.58 -13.38
CA THR A 72 5.69 -5.51 -12.82
C THR A 72 7.11 -4.95 -12.98
N ARG A 73 7.48 -4.47 -14.17
CA ARG A 73 8.79 -3.87 -14.42
C ARG A 73 9.03 -2.63 -13.56
N TYR A 74 8.01 -1.77 -13.47
CA TYR A 74 8.08 -0.57 -12.66
C TYR A 74 8.21 -0.88 -11.16
N ALA A 75 7.41 -1.82 -10.65
CA ALA A 75 7.52 -2.29 -9.26
C ALA A 75 8.90 -2.86 -8.96
N LYS A 76 9.47 -3.70 -9.85
CA LYS A 76 10.85 -4.20 -9.70
C LYS A 76 11.86 -3.06 -9.60
N LYS A 77 11.79 -2.08 -10.51
CA LYS A 77 12.68 -0.91 -10.51
C LYS A 77 12.58 -0.09 -9.21
N ILE A 78 11.37 0.12 -8.69
CA ILE A 78 11.20 0.81 -7.40
C ILE A 78 11.88 0.01 -6.29
N MET A 79 11.60 -1.30 -6.23
CA MET A 79 12.05 -2.16 -5.14
C MET A 79 13.55 -2.49 -5.17
N GLU A 80 14.30 -2.12 -6.22
CA GLU A 80 15.77 -2.22 -6.26
C GLU A 80 16.46 -1.40 -5.15
N LYS A 81 15.85 -0.29 -4.73
CA LYS A 81 16.37 0.58 -3.65
C LYS A 81 15.93 0.14 -2.24
N TYR A 82 14.97 -0.78 -2.19
CA TYR A 82 14.36 -1.25 -0.95
C TYR A 82 14.93 -2.61 -0.57
N ALA A 83 14.64 -3.05 0.64
CA ALA A 83 15.01 -4.40 1.03
C ALA A 83 14.16 -5.44 0.30
N ARG A 84 14.71 -6.66 0.20
CA ARG A 84 13.99 -7.80 -0.40
C ARG A 84 13.04 -8.50 0.56
N GLU A 85 13.25 -8.34 1.86
CA GLU A 85 12.51 -9.01 2.92
C GLU A 85 12.06 -8.01 4.00
N TYR A 86 10.78 -8.09 4.33
CA TYR A 86 10.16 -7.31 5.39
C TYR A 86 9.48 -8.25 6.37
N HIS A 87 9.36 -7.83 7.62
CA HIS A 87 8.47 -8.53 8.55
C HIS A 87 7.03 -8.18 8.20
N THR A 88 6.71 -6.87 8.18
CA THR A 88 5.38 -6.35 7.91
C THR A 88 5.39 -5.34 6.78
N VAL A 89 4.36 -5.40 5.93
CA VAL A 89 4.08 -4.36 4.94
C VAL A 89 2.75 -3.69 5.27
N PHE A 90 2.77 -2.35 5.32
CA PHE A 90 1.66 -1.49 5.66
C PHE A 90 1.18 -0.70 4.45
N PHE A 91 -0.13 -0.67 4.16
CA PHE A 91 -0.70 0.17 3.10
C PHE A 91 -2.22 0.39 3.24
N ALA A 92 -2.73 1.48 2.68
CA ALA A 92 -4.18 1.73 2.64
C ALA A 92 -4.89 1.11 1.43
N ASN A 93 -4.31 1.23 0.24
CA ASN A 93 -5.06 1.01 -1.00
C ASN A 93 -5.02 -0.47 -1.47
N PHE A 94 -5.60 -1.39 -0.70
CA PHE A 94 -5.63 -2.85 -1.02
C PHE A 94 -6.27 -3.22 -2.37
N HIS A 95 -6.92 -2.27 -3.05
CA HIS A 95 -7.52 -2.47 -4.36
C HIS A 95 -6.60 -1.98 -5.52
N VAL A 96 -5.52 -1.26 -5.23
CA VAL A 96 -4.66 -0.63 -6.25
C VAL A 96 -3.69 -1.66 -6.84
N PRO A 97 -3.76 -1.95 -8.16
CA PRO A 97 -2.93 -3.01 -8.76
C PRO A 97 -1.43 -2.83 -8.57
N LEU A 98 -0.93 -1.58 -8.55
CA LEU A 98 0.50 -1.32 -8.40
C LEU A 98 1.05 -1.85 -7.05
N ILE A 99 0.30 -1.71 -5.96
CA ILE A 99 0.67 -2.27 -4.65
C ILE A 99 0.84 -3.78 -4.75
N HIS A 100 -0.04 -4.46 -5.50
CA HIS A 100 0.04 -5.91 -5.63
C HIS A 100 1.29 -6.35 -6.41
N HIS A 101 1.72 -5.56 -7.39
CA HIS A 101 2.98 -5.79 -8.10
C HIS A 101 4.18 -5.55 -7.19
N ILE A 102 4.16 -4.50 -6.36
CA ILE A 102 5.19 -4.24 -5.35
C ILE A 102 5.31 -5.42 -4.39
N LEU A 103 4.20 -5.86 -3.79
CA LEU A 103 4.15 -7.04 -2.92
C LEU A 103 4.69 -8.30 -3.61
N SER A 104 4.52 -8.42 -4.93
CA SER A 104 5.01 -9.58 -5.69
C SER A 104 6.54 -9.61 -5.86
N CYS A 105 7.20 -8.45 -5.67
CA CYS A 105 8.64 -8.26 -5.83
C CYS A 105 9.43 -8.43 -4.52
N ILE A 106 8.75 -8.54 -3.38
CA ILE A 106 9.35 -8.69 -2.06
C ILE A 106 8.81 -9.92 -1.34
N THR A 107 9.47 -10.28 -0.26
CA THR A 107 9.02 -11.29 0.71
C THR A 107 8.59 -10.59 1.99
N PHE A 108 7.53 -11.11 2.63
CA PHE A 108 7.03 -10.58 3.89
C PHE A 108 6.34 -11.65 4.73
N SER A 109 6.29 -11.45 6.05
CA SER A 109 5.62 -12.36 7.00
C SER A 109 4.17 -11.98 7.22
N GLU A 110 3.85 -10.68 7.29
CA GLU A 110 2.50 -10.19 7.55
C GLU A 110 2.14 -8.94 6.73
N ILE A 111 0.85 -8.77 6.48
CA ILE A 111 0.25 -7.52 5.98
C ILE A 111 -0.56 -6.90 7.10
N LYS A 112 -0.43 -5.58 7.24
CA LYS A 112 -1.36 -4.76 8.01
C LYS A 112 -1.83 -3.64 7.09
N THR A 113 -3.10 -3.26 7.17
CA THR A 113 -3.63 -2.16 6.36
C THR A 113 -4.02 -0.98 7.23
N PHE A 114 -4.32 0.16 6.61
CA PHE A 114 -4.79 1.34 7.32
C PHE A 114 -5.76 2.16 6.47
N ASP A 115 -6.47 3.11 7.07
CA ASP A 115 -7.46 3.91 6.33
C ASP A 115 -6.82 4.72 5.19
N ASP A 116 -7.49 4.74 4.03
CA ASP A 116 -7.23 5.72 2.96
C ASP A 116 -7.90 7.07 3.27
N GLY A 117 -8.89 7.04 4.16
CA GLY A 117 -9.71 8.17 4.60
C GLY A 117 -11.17 7.74 4.72
N ALA A 118 -12.09 8.69 4.50
CA ALA A 118 -13.54 8.41 4.61
C ALA A 118 -14.06 7.34 3.64
N ASN A 119 -13.31 6.99 2.59
CA ASN A 119 -13.67 5.92 1.66
C ASN A 119 -13.80 4.55 2.34
N ASN A 120 -13.07 4.33 3.44
CA ASN A 120 -13.11 3.09 4.21
C ASN A 120 -14.45 2.88 4.95
N ILE A 121 -15.16 3.95 5.29
CA ILE A 121 -16.46 3.90 6.00
C ILE A 121 -17.64 4.25 5.08
N ASN A 122 -17.37 4.82 3.90
CA ASN A 122 -18.40 5.13 2.92
C ASN A 122 -18.72 3.89 2.07
N GLN A 123 -19.83 3.23 2.39
CA GLN A 123 -20.32 2.05 1.68
C GLN A 123 -20.58 2.26 0.18
N LYS A 124 -20.71 3.52 -0.28
CA LYS A 124 -20.86 3.87 -1.69
C LYS A 124 -19.52 4.06 -2.41
N SER A 125 -18.38 3.88 -1.73
CA SER A 125 -17.06 4.07 -2.33
C SER A 125 -16.68 2.90 -3.24
N ILE A 126 -15.78 3.16 -4.20
CA ILE A 126 -15.24 2.13 -5.11
C ILE A 126 -14.55 0.98 -4.36
N MET A 127 -14.18 1.17 -3.10
CA MET A 127 -13.56 0.12 -2.29
C MET A 127 -14.53 -1.04 -2.05
N TYR A 128 -15.84 -0.75 -1.93
CA TYR A 128 -16.92 -1.72 -1.75
C TYR A 128 -17.34 -2.40 -3.05
N GLU A 129 -16.94 -1.88 -4.22
CA GLU A 129 -17.19 -2.58 -5.48
C GLU A 129 -16.43 -3.91 -5.51
N ASN A 130 -17.19 -4.99 -5.68
CA ASN A 130 -16.63 -6.33 -5.81
C ASN A 130 -16.59 -6.74 -7.29
N LYS A 131 -15.58 -6.26 -8.00
CA LYS A 131 -15.31 -6.69 -9.38
C LYS A 131 -14.59 -8.03 -9.34
N ASN A 132 -15.36 -9.10 -9.53
CA ASN A 132 -14.82 -10.46 -9.60
C ASN A 132 -13.90 -10.62 -10.81
N ILE A 133 -12.68 -11.07 -10.56
CA ILE A 133 -11.70 -11.43 -11.59
C ILE A 133 -11.72 -12.95 -11.70
N SER A 134 -11.91 -13.48 -12.92
CA SER A 134 -11.93 -14.93 -13.16
C SER A 134 -10.60 -15.59 -12.77
N ALA A 135 -10.65 -16.85 -12.33
CA ALA A 135 -9.47 -17.63 -11.93
C ALA A 135 -8.40 -17.67 -13.04
N THR A 136 -8.82 -17.84 -14.31
CA THR A 136 -7.93 -17.81 -15.47
C THR A 136 -7.22 -16.47 -15.61
N SER A 137 -7.93 -15.35 -15.43
CA SER A 137 -7.31 -14.02 -15.47
C SER A 137 -6.33 -13.82 -14.32
N LYS A 138 -6.64 -14.35 -13.13
CA LYS A 138 -5.72 -14.35 -11.99
C LYS A 138 -4.44 -15.12 -12.33
N LEU A 139 -4.56 -16.32 -12.88
CA LEU A 139 -3.43 -17.15 -13.29
C LEU A 139 -2.52 -16.45 -14.31
N ILE A 140 -3.11 -15.91 -15.39
CA ILE A 140 -2.36 -15.14 -16.40
C ILE A 140 -1.61 -13.97 -15.76
N ARG A 141 -2.26 -13.24 -14.85
CA ARG A 141 -1.62 -12.10 -14.14
C ARG A 141 -0.50 -12.55 -13.21
N LYS A 142 -0.64 -13.71 -12.55
CA LYS A 142 0.44 -14.32 -11.74
C LYS A 142 1.66 -14.64 -12.60
N LEU A 143 1.46 -15.24 -13.78
CA LEU A 143 2.54 -15.48 -14.76
C LEU A 143 3.21 -14.18 -15.23
N MET A 144 2.45 -13.09 -15.34
CA MET A 144 2.97 -11.75 -15.66
C MET A 144 3.56 -11.01 -14.46
N GLY A 145 3.69 -11.66 -13.29
CA GLY A 145 4.36 -11.13 -12.10
C GLY A 145 3.47 -10.41 -11.08
N ARG A 146 2.14 -10.50 -11.19
CA ARG A 146 1.20 -10.07 -10.13
C ARG A 146 0.70 -11.26 -9.34
N LYS A 147 1.43 -11.63 -8.28
CA LYS A 147 1.14 -12.77 -7.40
C LYS A 147 -0.14 -12.58 -6.57
N TYR A 148 -0.48 -11.34 -6.23
CA TYR A 148 -1.57 -11.04 -5.29
C TYR A 148 -2.75 -10.29 -5.93
N HIS A 149 -3.95 -10.57 -5.46
CA HIS A 149 -5.21 -9.90 -5.78
C HIS A 149 -5.94 -9.43 -4.52
N LYS A 150 -7.01 -8.63 -4.68
CA LYS A 150 -7.67 -7.93 -3.57
C LYS A 150 -8.15 -8.93 -2.51
N ASP A 151 -8.78 -10.01 -2.95
CA ASP A 151 -9.28 -11.07 -2.08
C ASP A 151 -8.16 -11.85 -1.36
N GLU A 152 -7.02 -12.05 -2.01
CA GLU A 152 -5.86 -12.69 -1.38
C GLU A 152 -5.22 -11.78 -0.33
N ILE A 153 -5.11 -10.48 -0.61
CA ILE A 153 -4.60 -9.49 0.35
C ILE A 153 -5.51 -9.41 1.58
N LEU A 154 -6.83 -9.33 1.39
CA LEU A 154 -7.77 -9.23 2.51
C LEU A 154 -7.75 -10.47 3.42
N LYS A 155 -7.40 -11.65 2.88
CA LYS A 155 -7.21 -12.87 3.69
C LYS A 155 -5.91 -12.87 4.49
N LEU A 156 -4.87 -12.19 3.97
CA LEU A 156 -3.56 -12.07 4.61
C LEU A 156 -3.47 -10.89 5.60
N ASP A 157 -4.45 -9.99 5.56
CA ASP A 157 -4.48 -8.81 6.40
C ASP A 157 -4.72 -9.18 7.86
N ALA A 158 -3.68 -9.00 8.67
CA ALA A 158 -3.68 -9.35 10.08
C ALA A 158 -4.40 -8.30 10.93
N LYS A 159 -4.35 -7.01 10.52
CA LYS A 159 -4.86 -5.88 11.30
C LYS A 159 -5.07 -4.67 10.40
N HIS A 160 -6.20 -3.98 10.59
CA HIS A 160 -6.50 -2.71 9.95
C HIS A 160 -6.47 -1.54 10.94
N TYR A 161 -5.63 -0.53 10.73
CA TYR A 161 -5.66 0.69 11.55
C TYR A 161 -6.68 1.69 11.01
N THR A 162 -7.59 2.17 11.86
CA THR A 162 -8.67 3.08 11.46
C THR A 162 -8.65 4.40 12.22
N LEU A 163 -8.97 5.49 11.50
CA LEU A 163 -9.28 6.80 12.07
C LEU A 163 -10.71 6.86 12.64
N PHE A 164 -11.53 5.83 12.42
CA PHE A 164 -12.96 5.82 12.74
C PHE A 164 -13.35 4.59 13.59
N PRO A 165 -12.84 4.43 14.82
CA PRO A 165 -13.04 3.21 15.62
C PRO A 165 -14.51 2.89 15.92
N ASN A 166 -15.40 3.90 15.88
CA ASN A 166 -16.82 3.75 16.17
C ASN A 166 -17.71 3.76 14.90
N ARG A 167 -17.13 3.50 13.73
CA ARG A 167 -17.87 3.43 12.45
C ARG A 167 -17.63 2.08 11.78
N THR A 168 -18.64 1.59 11.09
CA THR A 168 -18.50 0.40 10.23
C THR A 168 -17.49 0.69 9.12
N ASN A 169 -16.43 -0.13 9.06
CA ASN A 169 -15.36 -0.05 8.07
C ASN A 169 -15.51 -1.21 7.07
N ILE A 170 -14.94 -1.07 5.88
CA ILE A 170 -14.88 -2.15 4.88
C ILE A 170 -14.04 -3.34 5.35
N ILE A 171 -13.09 -3.11 6.26
CA ILE A 171 -12.32 -4.16 6.92
C ILE A 171 -12.81 -4.31 8.35
N GLU A 172 -13.13 -5.55 8.76
CA GLU A 172 -13.77 -5.81 10.06
C GLU A 172 -12.80 -5.74 11.25
N LYS A 173 -11.56 -6.22 11.07
CA LYS A 173 -10.56 -6.33 12.15
C LYS A 173 -9.82 -5.00 12.34
N THR A 174 -10.50 -4.03 12.95
CA THR A 174 -9.99 -2.67 13.11
C THR A 174 -9.34 -2.39 14.46
N GLU A 175 -8.35 -1.49 14.46
CA GLU A 175 -7.75 -0.90 15.66
C GLU A 175 -7.64 0.62 15.49
N GLY A 176 -8.10 1.39 16.47
CA GLY A 176 -8.05 2.85 16.43
C GLY A 176 -6.64 3.42 16.55
N ILE A 177 -6.35 4.52 15.82
CA ILE A 177 -5.11 5.31 15.93
C ILE A 177 -5.38 6.74 16.36
#